data_AF-M1ZQK8-F1
#
_entry.id   AF-M1ZQK8-F1
#
_cell.length_a   1.000
_cell.length_b   1.000
_cell.length_c   1.000
_cell.angle_alpha   90.00
_cell.angle_beta   90.00
_cell.angle_gamma   90.00
#
_symmetry.space_group_name_H-M   'P 1'
#
loop_
_entity.id
_entity.type
_entity.pdbx_description
1 polymer ?
#
loop_
_entity_poly.entity_id
_entity_poly.type
_entity_poly.pdbx_seq_one_letter_code
_entity_poly.pdbx_strand_id
1 'polypeptide(L)'
;SALESGYHRALSSILDSNITTIIAGIVLYNLGSGAVKGFALTLMIGIILSMFTAIVVTRLLLKLGYDIGILNSLACFRVKRGEE
;
A
#
# COMPACT_ATOMS: atom_id res chain seq x y z
N SER A 1 11.51 -1.58 18.19
CA SER A 1 10.07 -1.34 18.43
C SER A 1 9.22 -2.11 17.44
N ALA A 2 8.16 -2.81 17.87
CA ALA A 2 7.32 -3.62 16.99
C ALA A 2 6.70 -2.82 15.83
N LEU A 3 6.40 -1.53 16.07
CA LEU A 3 5.83 -0.61 15.08
C LEU A 3 6.75 -0.37 13.87
N GLU A 4 8.04 -0.16 14.12
CA GLU A 4 9.03 0.15 13.08
C GLU A 4 9.34 -1.08 12.21
N SER A 5 9.44 -2.26 12.84
CA SER A 5 9.54 -3.54 12.15
C SER A 5 8.30 -3.81 11.27
N GLY A 6 7.10 -3.54 11.80
CA GLY A 6 5.85 -3.70 11.05
C GLY A 6 5.77 -2.74 9.86
N TYR A 7 6.16 -1.48 10.06
CA TYR A 7 6.18 -0.47 9.02
C TYR A 7 7.18 -0.83 7.90
N HIS A 8 8.40 -1.26 8.25
CA HIS A 8 9.41 -1.65 7.27
C HIS A 8 8.96 -2.85 6.42
N ARG A 9 8.40 -3.91 7.05
CA ARG A 9 7.87 -5.07 6.32
C ARG A 9 6.68 -4.72 5.45
N ALA A 10 5.75 -3.91 5.95
CA ALA A 10 4.59 -3.48 5.18
C ALA A 10 5.00 -2.66 3.96
N LEU A 11 5.94 -1.72 4.11
CA LEU A 11 6.43 -0.93 2.98
C LEU A 11 7.17 -1.78 1.94
N SER A 12 8.02 -2.71 2.36
CA SER A 12 8.69 -3.63 1.44
C SER A 12 7.67 -4.47 0.67
N SER A 13 6.68 -5.05 1.38
CA SER A 13 5.64 -5.86 0.73
C SER A 13 4.79 -5.08 -0.27
N ILE A 14 4.48 -3.80 0.03
CA ILE A 14 3.74 -2.94 -0.89
C ILE A 14 4.60 -2.64 -2.12
N LEU A 15 5.87 -2.29 -1.93
CA LEU A 15 6.79 -2.02 -3.04
C LEU A 15 6.95 -3.24 -3.94
N ASP A 16 7.24 -4.41 -3.36
CA ASP A 16 7.45 -5.64 -4.11
C ASP A 16 6.21 -6.02 -4.93
N SER A 17 5.01 -5.94 -4.36
CA SER A 17 3.76 -6.23 -5.06
C SER A 17 3.54 -5.33 -6.28
N ASN A 18 3.83 -4.02 -6.16
CA ASN A 18 3.71 -3.07 -7.26
C ASN A 18 4.78 -3.31 -8.32
N ILE A 19 6.01 -3.64 -7.92
CA ILE A 19 7.12 -3.96 -8.83
C ILE A 19 6.79 -5.20 -9.66
N THR A 20 6.31 -6.30 -9.06
CA THR A 20 5.88 -7.49 -9.83
C THR A 20 4.79 -7.17 -10.86
N THR A 21 3.90 -6.23 -10.55
CA THR A 21 2.83 -5.83 -11.48
C THR A 21 3.36 -4.96 -12.62
N ILE A 22 4.34 -4.09 -12.35
CA ILE A 22 5.07 -3.35 -13.40
C ILE A 22 5.81 -4.32 -14.31
N ILE A 23 6.46 -5.36 -13.75
CA ILE A 23 7.12 -6.42 -14.54
C ILE A 23 6.09 -7.12 -15.45
N ALA A 24 4.92 -7.47 -14.94
CA ALA A 24 3.84 -8.03 -15.77
C ALA A 24 3.39 -7.04 -16.87
N GLY A 25 3.28 -5.75 -16.56
CA GLY A 25 3.01 -4.69 -17.53
C GLY A 25 4.07 -4.59 -18.64
N ILE A 26 5.35 -4.71 -18.29
CA ILE A 26 6.46 -4.72 -19.25
C ILE A 26 6.37 -5.95 -20.17
N VAL A 27 6.06 -7.12 -19.62
CA VAL A 27 5.86 -8.34 -20.40
C VAL A 27 4.67 -8.18 -21.36
N LEU A 28 3.55 -7.64 -20.88
CA LEU A 28 2.37 -7.35 -21.71
C LEU A 28 2.65 -6.31 -22.79
N TYR A 29 3.49 -5.30 -22.52
CA TYR A 29 3.87 -4.30 -23.51
C TYR A 29 4.76 -4.91 -24.60
N ASN A 30 5.68 -5.80 -24.25
CA ASN A 30 6.58 -6.42 -25.24
C ASN A 30 5.88 -7.49 -26.08
N LEU A 31 5.06 -8.35 -25.46
CA LEU A 31 4.37 -9.45 -26.14
C LEU A 31 3.00 -9.07 -26.71
N GLY A 32 2.41 -7.97 -26.24
CA GLY A 32 1.08 -7.53 -26.68
C GLY A 32 1.10 -6.78 -28.02
N SER A 33 -0.06 -6.75 -28.68
CA SER A 33 -0.27 -6.01 -29.94
C SER A 33 -1.49 -5.09 -29.84
N GLY A 34 -1.50 -4.02 -30.64
CA GLY A 34 -2.61 -3.08 -30.77
C GLY A 34 -3.10 -2.50 -29.44
N ALA A 35 -4.24 -2.98 -28.97
CA ALA A 35 -4.88 -2.52 -27.73
C ALA A 35 -4.13 -2.92 -26.46
N VAL A 36 -3.47 -4.08 -26.42
CA VAL A 36 -2.81 -4.61 -25.21
C VAL A 36 -1.60 -3.75 -24.82
N LYS A 37 -0.88 -3.21 -25.81
CA LYS A 37 0.22 -2.26 -25.57
C LYS A 37 -0.26 -0.96 -24.90
N GLY A 38 -1.38 -0.41 -25.37
CA GLY A 38 -2.00 0.78 -24.78
C GLY A 38 -2.49 0.53 -23.36
N PHE A 39 -3.11 -0.63 -23.12
CA PHE A 39 -3.51 -1.06 -21.78
C PHE A 39 -2.32 -1.20 -20.83
N ALA A 40 -1.25 -1.87 -21.27
CA ALA A 40 -0.04 -2.08 -20.48
C ALA A 40 0.62 -0.74 -20.07
N LEU A 41 0.66 0.24 -20.98
CA LEU A 41 1.19 1.56 -20.69
C LEU A 41 0.39 2.29 -19.61
N THR A 42 -0.94 2.33 -19.75
CA THR A 42 -1.83 2.95 -18.76
C THR A 42 -1.75 2.25 -17.40
N LEU A 43 -1.65 0.92 -17.39
CA LEU A 43 -1.47 0.12 -16.18
C LEU A 43 -0.20 0.51 -15.43
N MET A 44 0.94 0.59 -16.14
CA MET A 44 2.22 0.97 -15.54
C MET A 44 2.19 2.38 -14.93
N ILE A 45 1.64 3.36 -15.65
CA ILE A 45 1.49 4.74 -15.16
C ILE A 45 0.54 4.78 -13.95
N GLY A 46 -0.57 4.06 -14.01
CA GLY A 46 -1.56 3.98 -12.94
C GLY A 46 -0.98 3.41 -11.64
N ILE A 47 -0.10 2.42 -11.72
CA ILE A 47 0.56 1.84 -10.54
C ILE A 47 1.48 2.83 -9.86
N ILE A 48 2.30 3.58 -10.62
CA ILE A 48 3.21 4.57 -10.06
C ILE A 48 2.42 5.67 -9.32
N LEU A 49 1.37 6.20 -9.97
CA LEU A 49 0.49 7.20 -9.37
C LEU A 49 -0.23 6.66 -8.13
N SER A 50 -0.78 5.45 -8.22
CA SER A 50 -1.49 4.79 -7.12
C SER A 50 -0.58 4.58 -5.92
N MET A 51 0.66 4.12 -6.13
CA MET A 51 1.61 3.87 -5.04
C MET A 51 2.02 5.17 -4.35
N PHE A 52 2.23 6.25 -5.13
CA PHE A 52 2.47 7.57 -4.56
C PHE A 52 1.28 8.06 -3.72
N THR A 53 0.07 7.99 -4.27
CA THR A 53 -1.16 8.36 -3.55
C THR A 53 -1.33 7.52 -2.29
N ALA A 54 -1.11 6.20 -2.33
CA ALA A 54 -1.26 5.32 -1.18
C ALA A 54 -0.34 5.73 -0.01
N ILE A 55 0.92 6.09 -0.28
CA ILE A 55 1.87 6.53 0.75
C ILE A 55 1.41 7.86 1.37
N VAL A 56 1.04 8.84 0.53
CA VAL A 56 0.60 10.16 1.00
C VAL A 56 -0.71 10.08 1.77
N VAL A 57 -1.69 9.34 1.24
CA VAL A 57 -3.02 9.16 1.84
C VAL A 57 -2.91 8.39 3.15
N THR A 58 -2.07 7.37 3.26
CA THR A 58 -1.89 6.64 4.52
C THR A 58 -1.36 7.57 5.61
N ARG A 59 -0.40 8.44 5.31
CA ARG A 59 0.09 9.44 6.27
C ARG A 59 -0.99 10.46 6.66
N LEU A 60 -1.79 10.89 5.68
CA LEU A 60 -2.89 11.82 5.92
C LEU A 60 -3.98 11.19 6.80
N LEU A 61 -4.40 9.96 6.49
CA LEU A 61 -5.42 9.23 7.25
C LEU A 61 -4.98 8.95 8.68
N LEU A 62 -3.70 8.59 8.90
CA LEU A 62 -3.16 8.41 10.25
C LEU A 62 -3.16 9.72 11.04
N LYS A 63 -2.77 10.84 10.41
CA LYS A 63 -2.79 12.16 11.05
C LYS A 63 -4.21 12.59 11.40
N LEU A 64 -5.16 12.45 10.47
CA LEU A 64 -6.57 12.77 10.70
C LEU A 64 -7.18 11.86 11.76
N GLY A 65 -6.91 10.56 11.74
CA GLY A 65 -7.41 9.61 12.74
C GLY A 65 -6.91 9.89 14.15
N TYR A 66 -5.69 10.41 14.29
CA TYR A 66 -5.16 10.92 15.55
C TYR A 66 -5.91 12.18 16.01
N ASP A 67 -6.09 13.16 15.12
CA ASP A 67 -6.78 14.43 15.45
C ASP A 67 -8.27 14.25 15.79
N ILE A 68 -8.96 13.29 15.16
CA ILE A 68 -10.40 13.01 15.39
C ILE A 68 -10.63 12.26 16.73
N GLY A 69 -9.58 11.81 17.42
CA GLY A 69 -9.70 11.13 18.72
C GLY A 69 -10.37 9.76 18.65
N ILE A 70 -10.51 9.17 17.44
CA ILE A 70 -11.17 7.87 17.25
C ILE A 70 -10.36 6.72 17.88
N LEU A 71 -9.05 6.93 18.07
CA LEU A 71 -8.15 6.05 18.82
C LEU A 71 -8.23 6.25 20.35
N ASN A 72 -8.97 7.25 20.84
CA ASN A 72 -9.10 7.55 22.27
C ASN A 72 -10.17 6.67 22.97
N SER A 73 -11.08 6.04 22.21
CA SER A 73 -11.95 5.01 22.78
C SER A 73 -11.22 3.66 22.78
N LEU A 74 -10.47 3.41 23.86
CA LEU A 74 -9.82 2.14 24.23
C LEU A 74 -10.77 0.92 24.29
N ALA A 75 -12.04 1.06 23.93
CA ALA A 75 -13.00 -0.05 23.86
C ALA A 75 -12.64 -1.11 22.79
N CYS A 76 -11.83 -0.75 21.78
CA CYS A 76 -11.46 -1.66 20.69
C CYS A 76 -10.18 -2.48 20.96
N PHE A 77 -9.31 -2.01 21.85
CA PHE A 77 -8.04 -2.69 22.18
C PHE A 77 -8.19 -3.62 23.39
N ARG A 78 -9.26 -4.44 23.41
CA ARG A 78 -9.45 -5.48 24.42
C ARG A 78 -8.51 -6.66 24.17
N VAL A 79 -7.21 -6.40 24.23
CA VAL A 79 -6.18 -7.42 24.42
C VAL A 79 -6.34 -7.89 25.86
N LYS A 80 -6.96 -9.07 26.03
CA LYS A 80 -6.96 -9.78 27.31
C LYS A 80 -5.49 -10.11 27.58
N ARG A 81 -4.85 -9.35 28.47
CA ARG A 81 -3.52 -9.68 28.98
C ARG A 81 -3.69 -11.03 29.69
N GLY A 82 -3.18 -12.09 29.07
CA GLY A 82 -3.05 -13.38 29.72
C GLY A 82 -2.20 -13.17 30.96
N GLU A 83 -2.83 -13.34 32.11
CA GLU A 83 -2.14 -13.48 33.39
C GLU A 83 -1.37 -14.81 33.35
N GLU A 84 -0.11 -14.75 33.79
CA GLU A 84 0.69 -15.93 34.14
C GLU A 84 0.11 -16.62 35.38
#